data_AF-T1JDV1-F1
#
_entry.id   AF-T1JDV1-F1
#
_cell.length_a   1.000
_cell.length_b   1.000
_cell.length_c   1.000
_cell.angle_alpha   90.00
_cell.angle_beta   90.00
_cell.angle_gamma   90.00
#
_symmetry.space_group_name_H-M   'P 1'
#
loop_
_entity.id
_entity.type
_entity.pdbx_description
1 polymer ?
#
loop_
_entity_poly.entity_id
_entity_poly.type
_entity_poly.pdbx_seq_one_letter_code
_entity_poly.pdbx_strand_id
1 'polypeptide(L)' 'MTSLNDKATTFNMHENTKVRADLCSCDVDVLHLFVKNLQTPLGKQPVALLRTSDVISLKIEA' A
#
# COMPACT_ATOMS: atom_id res chain seq x y z
N MET A 1 -2.57 -10.10 9.45
CA MET A 1 -2.28 -8.71 9.86
C MET A 1 -3.58 -8.02 10.30
N THR A 2 -4.04 -8.19 11.53
CA THR A 2 -5.34 -7.65 12.00
C THR A 2 -5.22 -6.27 12.70
N SER A 3 -4.01 -5.81 13.01
CA SER A 3 -3.75 -4.57 13.76
C SER A 3 -3.32 -3.37 12.90
N LEU A 4 -3.31 -3.51 11.57
CA LEU A 4 -2.75 -2.48 10.67
C LEU A 4 -3.80 -1.62 9.97
N ASN A 5 -5.07 -1.74 10.38
CA ASN A 5 -6.18 -1.13 9.67
C ASN A 5 -6.07 0.40 9.61
N ASP A 6 -6.20 0.92 8.40
CA ASP A 6 -6.23 2.34 8.06
C ASP A 6 -5.00 3.12 8.55
N LYS A 7 -3.83 2.46 8.62
CA LYS A 7 -2.55 3.11 8.94
C LYS A 7 -1.92 3.69 7.68
N ALA A 8 -1.58 4.97 7.75
CA ALA A 8 -0.80 5.64 6.72
C ALA A 8 0.51 4.88 6.48
N THR A 9 0.72 4.47 5.24
CA THR A 9 1.81 3.58 4.85
C THR A 9 2.47 4.11 3.58
N THR A 10 3.80 4.13 3.59
CA THR A 10 4.61 4.44 2.42
C THR A 10 5.07 3.14 1.77
N PHE A 11 4.79 2.96 0.49
CA PHE A 11 5.20 1.80 -0.30
C PHE A 11 6.33 2.22 -1.24
N ASN A 12 7.46 1.52 -1.13
CA ASN A 12 8.56 1.61 -2.08
C ASN A 12 8.35 0.50 -3.12
N MET A 13 8.21 0.88 -4.38
CA MET A 13 7.91 0.00 -5.51
C MET A 13 9.11 -0.05 -6.46
N HIS A 14 9.04 -0.89 -7.49
CA HIS A 14 10.02 -0.91 -8.58
C HIS A 14 10.14 0.45 -9.28
N GLU A 15 11.19 0.63 -10.08
CA GLU A 15 11.46 1.88 -10.82
C GLU A 15 11.58 3.12 -9.92
N ASN A 16 12.08 2.94 -8.68
CA ASN A 16 12.20 4.01 -7.68
C ASN A 16 10.88 4.75 -7.39
N THR A 17 9.74 4.08 -7.63
CA THR A 17 8.42 4.64 -7.40
C THR A 17 8.09 4.58 -5.92
N LYS A 18 7.65 5.70 -5.36
CA LYS A 18 7.21 5.79 -3.96
C LYS A 18 5.80 6.34 -3.90
N VAL A 19 4.90 5.55 -3.32
CA VAL A 19 3.47 5.92 -3.18
C VAL A 19 3.06 5.87 -1.72
N ARG A 20 2.05 6.67 -1.37
CA ARG A 20 1.46 6.70 -0.02
C ARG A 20 0.01 6.26 -0.10
N ALA A 21 -0.42 5.42 0.82
CA ALA A 21 -1.80 4.99 0.95
C ALA A 21 -2.10 4.55 2.39
N ASP A 22 -3.36 4.45 2.74
CA ASP A 22 -3.79 3.86 4.00
C ASP A 22 -3.88 2.34 3.81
N LEU A 23 -3.04 1.59 4.53
CA LEU A 23 -3.09 0.13 4.48
C LEU A 23 -4.32 -0.35 5.24
N CYS A 24 -5.22 -1.04 4.57
CA CYS A 24 -6.46 -1.51 5.18
C CYS A 24 -6.35 -2.99 5.56
N SER A 25 -5.93 -3.84 4.62
CA SER A 25 -5.81 -5.28 4.85
C SER A 25 -4.86 -5.94 3.84
N CYS A 26 -4.62 -7.23 4.03
CA CYS A 26 -3.98 -8.11 3.06
C CYS A 26 -4.73 -9.43 2.99
N ASP A 27 -4.52 -10.18 1.91
CA ASP A 27 -4.90 -11.59 1.89
C ASP A 27 -4.00 -12.43 2.82
N VAL A 28 -4.40 -13.69 3.05
CA VAL A 28 -3.71 -14.59 4.00
C VAL A 28 -2.26 -14.86 3.59
N ASP A 29 -2.04 -14.98 2.28
CA ASP A 29 -0.74 -15.30 1.69
C ASP A 29 0.11 -14.04 1.38
N VAL A 30 -0.43 -12.84 1.65
CA VAL A 30 0.24 -11.55 1.45
C VAL A 30 0.68 -11.35 0.00
N LEU A 31 -0.16 -11.76 -0.95
CA LEU A 31 0.02 -11.51 -2.39
C LEU A 31 -0.60 -10.17 -2.80
N HIS A 32 -1.60 -9.71 -2.03
CA HIS A 32 -2.32 -8.48 -2.31
C HIS A 32 -2.50 -7.63 -1.05
N LEU A 33 -2.26 -6.33 -1.20
CA LEU A 33 -2.44 -5.31 -0.18
C LEU A 33 -3.62 -4.44 -0.59
N PHE A 34 -4.68 -4.46 0.20
CA PHE A 34 -5.83 -3.60 0.02
C PHE A 34 -5.54 -2.25 0.68
N VAL A 35 -5.59 -1.18 -0.12
CA VAL A 35 -5.26 0.17 0.33
C VAL A 35 -6.32 1.17 -0.10
N LYS A 36 -6.43 2.26 0.66
CA LYS A 36 -7.26 3.42 0.34
C LYS A 36 -6.42 4.67 0.17
N ASN A 37 -7.00 5.67 -0.47
CA ASN A 37 -6.38 6.99 -0.61
C ASN A 37 -4.98 6.94 -1.26
N LEU A 38 -4.76 6.02 -2.21
CA LEU A 38 -3.47 5.83 -2.86
C LEU A 38 -3.10 7.07 -3.67
N GLN A 39 -2.05 7.76 -3.23
CA GLN A 39 -1.49 8.90 -3.91
C GLN A 39 -0.49 8.43 -4.97
N THR A 40 -0.81 8.70 -6.23
CA THR A 40 0.08 8.48 -7.38
C THR A 40 0.49 9.82 -7.99
N PRO A 41 1.52 9.86 -8.85
CA PRO A 41 1.87 11.06 -9.62
C PRO A 41 0.73 11.58 -10.51
N LEU A 42 -0.17 10.70 -10.95
CA LEU A 42 -1.31 11.04 -11.80
C LEU A 42 -2.54 11.51 -11.02
N GLY A 43 -2.51 11.39 -9.69
CA GLY A 43 -3.62 11.77 -8.82
C GLY A 43 -3.92 10.73 -7.74
N LYS A 44 -5.03 10.95 -7.05
CA LYS A 44 -5.48 10.12 -5.94
C LYS A 44 -6.45 9.05 -6.43
N GLN A 45 -6.14 7.80 -6.12
CA GLN A 45 -7.04 6.67 -6.32
C GLN A 45 -7.73 6.33 -4.98
N PRO A 46 -9.08 6.44 -4.88
CA PRO A 46 -9.78 6.20 -3.60
C PRO A 46 -9.58 4.81 -3.03
N VAL A 47 -9.53 3.78 -3.89
CA VAL A 47 -9.36 2.37 -3.51
C VAL A 47 -8.47 1.67 -4.52
N ALA A 48 -7.49 0.90 -4.04
CA ALA A 48 -6.59 0.13 -4.89
C ALA A 48 -6.19 -1.20 -4.25
N LEU A 49 -5.79 -2.14 -5.10
CA LEU A 49 -5.17 -3.40 -4.71
C LEU A 49 -3.74 -3.39 -5.23
N LEU A 50 -2.76 -3.34 -4.34
CA LEU A 50 -1.35 -3.44 -4.72
C LEU A 50 -0.92 -4.90 -4.67
N ARG A 51 -0.33 -5.40 -5.75
CA ARG A 51 0.33 -6.71 -5.72
C ARG A 51 1.64 -6.58 -4.97
N THR A 52 1.95 -7.52 -4.09
CA THR A 52 3.22 -7.48 -3.36
C THR A 52 4.43 -7.70 -4.26
N SER A 53 4.26 -8.33 -5.43
CA SER A 53 5.30 -8.40 -6.47
C SER A 53 5.78 -7.02 -6.94
N ASP A 54 4.90 -6.01 -6.86
CA ASP A 54 5.18 -4.65 -7.31
C ASP A 54 5.78 -3.79 -6.16
N VAL A 55 5.85 -4.32 -4.93
CA VAL A 55 6.27 -3.62 -3.71
C VAL A 55 7.57 -4.24 -3.17
N ILE A 56 8.62 -3.43 -3.06
CA ILE A 56 9.92 -3.84 -2.51
C ILE A 56 9.89 -3.79 -0.97
N SER A 57 9.31 -2.72 -0.42
CA SER A 57 9.13 -2.57 1.03
C SER A 57 7.99 -1.62 1.35
N LEU A 58 7.44 -1.74 2.55
CA LEU A 58 6.45 -0.82 3.08
C LEU A 58 6.89 -0.32 4.46
N LYS A 59 6.61 0.94 4.74
CA LYS A 59 6.85 1.58 6.03
C LYS A 59 5.53 2.11 6.57
N ILE A 60 5.10 1.52 7.67
CA ILE A 60 3.91 1.93 8.40
C ILE A 60 4.29 3.07 9.34
N GLU A 61 3.51 4.15 9.35
CA GLU A 61 3.68 5.24 10.31
C GLU A 61 3.14 4.81 11.68
N ALA A 62 3.83 5.21 12.76
CA ALA A 62 3.52 4.84 14.15
C ALA A 62 2.16 5.41 14.59
#